data_AF-A0A7X6CIC4-F1
#
_entry.id   AF-A0A7X6CIC4-F1
#
_cell.length_a   1.000
_cell.length_b   1.000
_cell.length_c   1.000
_cell.angle_alpha   90.00
_cell.angle_beta   90.00
_cell.angle_gamma   90.00
#
_symmetry.space_group_name_H-M   'P 1'
#
loop_
_entity.id
_entity.type
_entity.pdbx_description
1 polymer ?
#
loop_
_entity_poly.entity_id
_entity_poly.type
_entity_poly.pdbx_seq_one_letter_code
_entity_poly.pdbx_strand_id
1 'polypeptide(L)' 'MKPASNQLLFQPLKLANLQLPNRIVMPPMTRTRAGEQGIPNNLIES' A
#
# COMPACT_ATOMS: atom_id res chain seq x y z
N MET A 1 -7.59 11.81 -23.98
CA MET A 1 -7.26 10.70 -23.07
C MET A 1 -8.56 9.92 -22.83
N LYS A 2 -8.68 8.67 -23.32
CA LYS A 2 -9.92 7.89 -23.18
C LYS A 2 -10.07 7.46 -21.71
N PRO A 3 -11.21 7.67 -21.04
CA PRO A 3 -11.44 7.06 -19.74
C PRO A 3 -11.46 5.55 -19.94
N ALA A 4 -10.54 4.84 -19.29
CA ALA A 4 -10.46 3.38 -19.41
C ALA A 4 -11.78 2.78 -18.90
N SER A 5 -12.50 2.14 -19.80
CA SER A 5 -13.86 1.60 -19.65
C SER A 5 -14.00 0.43 -18.67
N ASN A 6 -12.95 0.11 -17.92
CA ASN A 6 -12.98 -0.81 -16.79
C ASN A 6 -11.64 -0.65 -16.04
N GLN A 7 -11.58 0.21 -15.02
CA GLN A 7 -10.30 0.56 -14.40
C GLN A 7 -9.77 -0.60 -13.54
N LEU A 8 -9.03 -1.52 -14.18
CA LEU A 8 -8.46 -2.75 -13.59
C LEU A 8 -7.77 -2.51 -12.24
N LEU A 9 -7.12 -1.35 -12.05
CA LEU A 9 -6.44 -0.98 -10.82
C LEU A 9 -7.37 -0.83 -9.61
N PHE A 10 -8.62 -0.45 -9.81
CA PHE A 10 -9.60 -0.23 -8.74
C PHE A 10 -10.61 -1.38 -8.60
N GLN A 11 -10.37 -2.50 -9.29
CA GLN A 11 -11.20 -3.69 -9.13
C GLN A 11 -10.75 -4.49 -7.90
N PRO A 12 -11.68 -5.09 -7.14
CA PRO A 12 -11.34 -5.98 -6.05
C PRO A 12 -10.47 -7.17 -6.49
N LEU A 13 -9.68 -7.69 -5.54
CA LEU A 13 -8.82 -8.86 -5.71
C LEU A 13 -8.83 -9.70 -4.44
N LYS A 14 -9.05 -11.01 -4.57
CA LYS A 14 -8.84 -11.97 -3.48
C LYS A 14 -7.37 -12.39 -3.46
N LEU A 15 -6.68 -12.11 -2.37
CA LEU A 15 -5.28 -12.49 -2.14
C LEU A 15 -5.21 -13.45 -0.94
N ALA A 16 -5.12 -14.75 -1.21
CA ALA A 16 -5.26 -15.79 -0.20
C ALA A 16 -6.54 -15.59 0.65
N ASN A 17 -6.38 -15.27 1.95
CA ASN A 17 -7.48 -15.05 2.89
C ASN A 17 -7.92 -13.58 2.99
N LEU A 18 -7.29 -12.67 2.23
CA LEU A 18 -7.60 -11.24 2.23
C LEU A 18 -8.44 -10.86 1.01
N GLN A 19 -9.45 -10.01 1.22
CA GLN A 19 -10.19 -9.37 0.16
C GLN A 19 -9.72 -7.92 0.04
N LEU A 20 -9.01 -7.60 -1.04
CA LEU A 20 -8.51 -6.25 -1.31
C LEU A 20 -9.51 -5.48 -2.16
N PRO A 21 -9.80 -4.20 -1.84
CA PRO A 21 -10.74 -3.38 -2.60
C PRO A 21 -10.16 -2.87 -3.93
N ASN A 22 -8.83 -2.90 -4.09
CA ASN A 22 -8.12 -2.45 -5.28
C ASN A 22 -6.83 -3.28 -5.48
N ARG A 23 -6.15 -3.05 -6.61
CA ARG A 23 -4.91 -3.73 -7.02
C ARG A 23 -3.67 -2.83 -6.93
N ILE A 24 -3.76 -1.74 -6.16
CA ILE A 24 -2.66 -0.80 -5.93
C ILE A 24 -1.94 -1.23 -4.66
N VAL A 25 -0.63 -1.38 -4.72
CA VAL A 25 0.20 -1.78 -3.58
C VAL A 25 1.21 -0.70 -3.26
N MET A 26 1.52 -0.53 -1.97
CA MET A 26 2.69 0.21 -1.53
C MET A 26 3.88 -0.76 -1.58
N PRO A 27 4.85 -0.57 -2.50
CA PRO A 27 6.08 -1.37 -2.45
C PRO A 27 6.85 -1.07 -1.16
N PRO A 28 7.71 -1.99 -0.69
CA PRO A 28 8.57 -1.71 0.46
C PRO A 28 9.52 -0.56 0.14
N MET A 29 9.58 0.44 1.01
CA MET A 29 10.44 1.61 0.85
C MET A 29 11.29 1.84 2.10
N THR A 30 12.60 1.92 1.94
CA THR A 30 13.51 2.31 3.03
C THR A 30 13.38 3.82 3.28
N ARG A 31 12.89 4.20 4.46
CA ARG A 31 12.70 5.62 4.83
C ARG A 31 13.66 6.15 5.90
N THR A 32 14.47 5.28 6.52
CA THR A 32 15.44 5.62 7.60
C THR A 32 14.85 6.55 8.68
N ARG A 33 13.62 6.27 9.12
CA ARG A 33 12.86 7.11 10.06
C ARG A 33 12.70 6.52 11.46
N ALA A 34 13.19 5.30 11.69
CA ALA A 34 13.19 4.72 13.03
C ALA A 34 14.17 5.47 13.94
N GLY A 35 13.94 5.44 15.25
CA GLY A 35 14.91 5.95 16.22
C GLY A 35 16.21 5.13 16.24
N GLU A 36 17.19 5.55 17.05
CA GLU A 36 18.51 4.88 17.13
C GLU A 36 18.43 3.39 17.49
N GLN A 37 17.43 3.00 18.30
CA GLN A 37 17.19 1.60 18.69
C GLN A 37 16.44 0.79 17.62
N GLY A 38 16.14 1.37 16.45
CA GLY A 38 15.35 0.71 15.40
C GLY A 38 13.85 0.61 15.71
N ILE A 39 13.37 1.29 16.76
CA ILE A 39 11.96 1.27 17.17
C ILE A 39 11.18 2.30 16.34
N PRO A 40 9.99 1.93 15.80
CA PRO A 40 9.07 2.87 15.18
C PRO A 40 8.70 4.03 16.12
N ASN A 41 8.45 5.21 15.56
CA ASN A 41 8.09 6.40 16.33
C ASN A 41 6.81 7.02 15.74
N ASN A 42 6.34 8.09 16.36
CA ASN A 42 5.13 8.81 15.97
C ASN A 42 5.11 9.25 14.49
N LEU A 43 6.27 9.41 13.83
CA LEU A 43 6.35 9.76 12.40
C LEU A 43 6.05 8.58 11.47
N ILE A 44 6.21 7.35 11.95
CA ILE A 44 5.92 6.11 11.21
C ILE A 44 4.52 5.59 11.53
N GLU A 45 4.01 5.85 12.75
CA GLU A 45 2.70 5.41 13.21
C GLU A 45 1.53 6.30 12.72
N SER A 46 1.81 7.55 12.32
CA SER A 46 0.84 8.50 11.75
C SER A 46 0.64 8.32 10.25
#